data_AF-A0A9D8MSB0-F1
#
_entry.id   AF-A0A9D8MSB0-F1
#
_cell.length_a   1.000
_cell.length_b   1.000
_cell.length_c   1.000
_cell.angle_alpha   90.00
_cell.angle_beta   90.00
_cell.angle_gamma   90.00
#
_symmetry.space_group_name_H-M   'P 1'
#
loop_
_entity.id
_entity.type
_entity.pdbx_description
1 polymer ?
#
loop_
_entity_poly.entity_id
_entity_poly.type
_entity_poly.pdbx_seq_one_letter_code
_entity_poly.pdbx_strand_id
1 'polypeptide(L)'
;IVLEKIPAELTRKVCEQVKVPIIGIGAGQADGQVLVVHDMLGMNKGFSPKFLRRYADLSTTITDAVGQYITDVKNKDFPSEEESY
;
A
#
# COMPACT_ATOMS: atom_id res chain seq x y z
N ILE A 1 -0.10 13.62 16.27
CA ILE A 1 -1.12 14.27 15.41
C ILE A 1 -0.83 13.89 13.97
N VAL A 2 -1.84 13.65 13.14
CA VAL A 2 -1.64 13.36 11.70
C VAL A 2 -1.86 14.64 10.89
N LEU A 3 -0.91 14.95 10.00
CA LEU A 3 -1.05 16.01 9.01
C LEU A 3 -1.15 15.38 7.61
N GLU A 4 -2.26 15.65 6.93
CA GLU A 4 -2.58 15.07 5.63
C GLU A 4 -2.68 16.16 4.57
N LYS A 5 -1.95 15.97 3.46
CA LYS A 5 -2.10 16.78 2.23
C LYS A 5 -1.93 18.30 2.47
N ILE A 6 -0.92 18.67 3.26
CA ILE A 6 -0.53 20.07 3.50
C ILE A 6 0.86 20.38 2.93
N PRO A 7 1.20 21.65 2.68
CA PRO A 7 2.54 22.02 2.23
C PRO A 7 3.64 21.59 3.21
N ALA A 8 4.76 21.07 2.69
CA ALA A 8 5.87 20.58 3.50
C ALA A 8 6.46 21.65 4.45
N GLU A 9 6.48 22.92 4.03
CA GLU A 9 6.94 24.02 4.88
C GLU A 9 6.03 24.23 6.10
N LEU A 10 4.72 24.00 5.96
CA LEU A 10 3.77 24.09 7.07
C LEU A 10 3.98 22.95 8.06
N THR A 11 4.15 21.72 7.56
CA THR A 11 4.49 20.55 8.40
C THR A 11 5.74 20.83 9.24
N ARG A 12 6.79 21.37 8.63
CA ARG A 12 8.03 21.74 9.33
C ARG A 12 7.77 22.71 10.49
N LYS A 13 7.00 23.78 10.23
CA LYS A 13 6.62 24.75 11.28
C LYS A 13 5.82 24.11 12.41
N VAL A 14 4.93 23.17 12.09
CA VAL A 14 4.14 22.45 13.11
C VAL A 14 5.05 21.55 13.95
N CYS A 15 5.96 20.78 13.35
CA CYS A 15 6.91 19.95 14.09
C CYS A 15 7.81 20.78 15.04
N GLU A 16 8.21 22.00 14.62
CA GLU A 16 9.03 22.90 15.45
C GLU A 16 8.26 23.50 16.65
N GLN A 17 6.94 23.65 16.56
CA GLN A 17 6.13 24.38 17.55
C GLN A 17 5.33 23.46 18.48
N VAL A 18 4.97 22.27 18.02
CA VAL A 18 4.09 21.35 18.73
C VAL A 18 4.93 20.27 19.42
N LYS A 19 4.80 20.14 20.75
CA LYS A 19 5.62 19.22 21.55
C LYS A 19 5.29 17.73 21.37
N VAL A 20 4.18 17.39 20.71
CA VAL A 20 3.78 16.00 20.47
C VAL A 20 4.22 15.54 19.09
N PRO A 21 4.56 14.24 18.89
CA PRO A 21 4.97 13.73 17.60
C PRO A 21 3.95 13.97 16.47
N ILE A 22 4.46 14.38 15.32
CA ILE A 22 3.70 14.64 14.10
C ILE A 22 3.93 13.51 13.09
N ILE A 23 2.84 12.93 12.59
CA ILE A 23 2.85 11.88 11.57
C ILE A 23 2.35 12.47 10.26
N GLY A 24 3.15 12.38 9.20
CA GLY A 24 2.82 12.92 7.88
C GLY A 24 2.24 11.88 6.92
N ILE A 25 1.28 12.29 6.09
CA ILE A 25 0.87 11.59 4.86
C ILE A 25 0.65 12.62 3.74
N GLY A 26 1.51 12.58 2.72
CA GLY A 26 1.51 13.62 1.68
C GLY A 26 1.79 15.03 2.20
N ALA A 27 2.48 15.13 3.35
CA ALA A 27 2.75 16.37 4.05
C ALA A 27 4.24 16.73 4.10
N GLY A 28 5.10 16.03 3.36
CA GLY A 28 6.56 16.18 3.46
C GLY A 28 7.15 15.52 4.71
N GLN A 29 8.38 15.91 5.07
CA GLN A 29 9.09 15.35 6.21
C GLN A 29 8.42 15.75 7.54
N ALA A 30 8.21 14.76 8.40
CA ALA A 30 7.66 14.88 9.76
C ALA A 30 8.36 13.85 10.67
N ASP A 31 8.05 13.81 11.97
CA ASP A 31 8.68 12.90 12.94
C ASP A 31 8.43 11.42 12.61
N GLY A 32 7.26 11.14 12.02
CA GLY A 32 6.92 9.84 11.46
C GLY A 32 6.11 9.99 10.18
N GLN A 33 5.87 8.87 9.52
CA GLN A 33 5.11 8.81 8.26
C GLN A 33 4.07 7.71 8.33
N VAL A 34 2.96 7.91 7.63
CA VAL A 34 1.92 6.90 7.46
C VAL A 34 1.52 6.83 5.99
N LEU A 35 1.27 5.61 5.51
CA LEU A 35 0.66 5.33 4.22
C LEU A 35 -0.43 4.28 4.42
N VAL A 36 -1.44 4.29 3.56
CA VAL A 36 -2.45 3.23 3.54
C VAL A 36 -1.81 1.98 2.93
N VAL A 37 -1.93 0.84 3.63
CA VAL A 37 -1.25 -0.42 3.23
C VAL A 37 -1.64 -0.88 1.82
N HIS A 38 -2.92 -0.76 1.46
CA HIS A 38 -3.44 -1.16 0.14
C HIS A 38 -2.81 -0.33 -0.99
N ASP A 39 -2.64 0.98 -0.77
CA ASP A 39 -2.03 1.89 -1.73
C ASP A 39 -0.53 1.64 -1.83
N MET A 40 0.13 1.51 -0.68
CA MET A 40 1.55 1.23 -0.57
C MET A 40 1.93 -0.09 -1.24
N LEU A 41 1.09 -1.12 -1.12
CA LEU A 41 1.30 -2.43 -1.74
C LEU A 41 0.72 -2.54 -3.17
N GLY A 42 0.20 -1.44 -3.73
CA GLY A 42 -0.27 -1.43 -5.12
C GLY A 42 -1.49 -2.31 -5.38
N MET A 43 -2.36 -2.52 -4.39
CA MET A 43 -3.60 -3.28 -4.55
C MET A 43 -4.67 -2.50 -5.35
N ASN A 44 -4.61 -1.15 -5.31
CA ASN A 44 -5.50 -0.28 -6.07
C ASN A 44 -4.74 0.44 -7.20
N LYS A 45 -5.00 0.06 -8.45
CA LYS A 45 -4.37 0.68 -9.63
C LYS A 45 -4.97 2.03 -10.02
N GLY A 46 -6.22 2.31 -9.63
CA GLY A 46 -6.93 3.55 -9.96
C GLY A 46 -6.54 4.75 -9.10
N PHE A 47 -5.87 4.52 -7.97
CA PHE A 47 -5.44 5.57 -7.04
C PHE A 47 -3.90 5.72 -7.07
N SER A 48 -3.41 6.88 -7.49
CA SER A 48 -1.98 7.17 -7.59
C SER A 48 -1.68 8.64 -7.26
N PRO A 49 -1.91 9.09 -6.01
CA PRO A 49 -1.57 10.46 -5.64
C PRO A 49 -0.06 10.67 -5.69
N LYS A 50 0.38 11.91 -5.97
CA LYS A 50 1.81 12.25 -6.16
C LYS A 50 2.73 11.84 -5.01
N PHE A 51 2.21 11.81 -3.78
CA PHE A 51 2.99 11.48 -2.58
C PHE A 51 3.12 9.97 -2.31
N LEU A 52 2.37 9.13 -3.03
CA LEU A 52 2.38 7.69 -2.81
C LEU A 52 3.59 7.06 -3.47
N ARG A 53 4.42 6.40 -2.66
CA ARG A 53 5.39 5.42 -3.16
C ARG A 53 4.77 4.03 -3.06
N ARG A 54 4.73 3.32 -4.19
CA ARG A 54 4.39 1.89 -4.21
C ARG A 54 5.64 1.06 -3.92
N TYR A 55 5.48 0.06 -3.06
CA TYR A 55 6.51 -0.89 -2.65
C TYR A 55 6.27 -2.28 -3.25
N ALA A 56 5.07 -2.55 -3.76
CA ALA A 56 4.71 -3.76 -4.48
C ALA A 56 3.63 -3.45 -5.53
N ASP A 57 3.38 -4.40 -6.44
CA ASP A 57 2.23 -4.43 -7.35
C ASP A 57 1.38 -5.67 -7.06
N LEU A 58 0.76 -5.69 -5.88
CA LEU A 58 -0.08 -6.81 -5.48
C LEU A 58 -1.32 -6.97 -6.35
N SER A 59 -1.80 -5.91 -7.02
CA SER A 59 -2.89 -6.05 -7.97
C SER A 59 -2.52 -7.02 -9.10
N THR A 60 -1.32 -6.90 -9.67
CA THR A 60 -0.83 -7.86 -10.68
C THR A 60 -0.61 -9.23 -10.07
N THR A 61 0.13 -9.33 -8.96
CA THR A 61 0.42 -10.62 -8.30
C THR A 61 -0.84 -11.40 -7.94
N ILE A 62 -1.86 -10.74 -7.39
CA ILE A 62 -3.14 -11.37 -7.05
C ILE A 62 -3.87 -11.82 -8.32
N THR A 63 -3.89 -10.97 -9.36
CA THR A 63 -4.55 -11.31 -10.63
C THR A 63 -3.93 -12.54 -11.26
N ASP A 64 -2.60 -12.61 -11.29
CA ASP A 64 -1.86 -13.73 -11.86
C ASP A 64 -2.07 -15.01 -11.04
N ALA A 65 -2.03 -14.93 -9.70
CA ALA A 65 -2.26 -16.07 -8.82
C ALA A 65 -3.68 -16.65 -8.99
N VAL A 66 -4.69 -15.78 -9.09
CA VAL A 66 -6.08 -16.20 -9.37
C VAL A 66 -6.18 -16.83 -10.77
N GLY A 67 -5.51 -16.28 -11.77
CA GLY A 67 -5.45 -16.84 -13.11
C GLY A 67 -4.81 -18.23 -13.16
N GLN A 68 -3.73 -18.44 -12.40
CA GLN A 68 -3.06 -19.73 -12.28
C GLN A 68 -4.00 -20.75 -11.63
N TYR A 69 -4.61 -20.41 -10.49
CA TYR A 69 -5.59 -21.27 -9.83
C TYR A 69 -6.75 -21.69 -10.75
N ILE A 70 -7.29 -20.74 -11.53
CA ILE A 70 -8.35 -21.05 -12.50
C ILE A 70 -7.85 -22.04 -13.56
N THR A 71 -6.60 -21.91 -14.00
CA THR A 71 -5.98 -22.80 -14.98
C THR A 71 -5.83 -24.21 -14.40
N ASP A 72 -5.29 -24.31 -13.19
CA ASP A 72 -5.05 -25.59 -12.51
C ASP A 72 -6.37 -26.34 -12.28
N VAL A 73 -7.44 -25.65 -11.85
CA VAL A 73 -8.78 -26.23 -11.69
C VAL A 73 -9.36 -26.71 -13.03
N LYS A 74 -9.21 -25.93 -14.10
CA LYS A 74 -9.74 -26.30 -15.43
C LYS A 74 -9.00 -27.51 -16.02
N ASN A 75 -7.70 -27.60 -15.78
CA ASN A 75 -6.88 -28.72 -16.22
C ASN A 75 -7.01 -29.95 -15.32
N LYS A 76 -7.63 -29.80 -14.14
CA LYS A 76 -7.67 -30.81 -13.06
C LYS A 76 -6.28 -31.11 -12.48
N ASP A 77 -5.39 -30.13 -12.55
CA ASP A 77 -4.10 -30.17 -11.86
C ASP A 77 -4.27 -29.85 -10.37
N PHE A 78 -5.35 -29.15 -10.00
CA PHE A 78 -5.76 -28.91 -8.61
C PHE A 78 -7.20 -29.41 -8.34
N PRO A 79 -7.45 -30.12 -7.22
CA PRO A 79 -6.44 -30.71 -6.34
C PRO A 79 -5.78 -31.93 -6.99
N SER A 80 -4.52 -32.16 -6.65
CA SER A 80 -3.74 -33.36 -6.94
C SER A 80 -3.92 -34.42 -5.84
N GLU A 81 -3.29 -35.59 -6.01
CA GLU A 81 -3.27 -36.64 -5.00
C GLU A 81 -2.61 -36.19 -3.69
N GLU A 82 -1.58 -35.32 -3.76
CA GLU A 82 -0.91 -34.77 -2.56
C GLU A 82 -1.81 -33.82 -1.76
N GLU A 83 -2.86 -33.29 -2.40
CA GLU A 83 -3.81 -32.32 -1.83
C GLU A 83 -5.14 -32.99 -1.45
N SER A 84 -5.20 -34.32 -1.49
CA SER A 84 -6.40 -35.14 -1.25
C SER A 84 -6.16 -36.18 -0.15
N TYR A 85 -7.20 -36.54 0.62
CA TYR A 85 -7.17 -37.57 1.67
C TYR A 85 -7.51 -38.97 1.14
#